data_AF-A0A5S4G0K9-F1
#
_entry.id   AF-A0A5S4G0K9-F1
#
_cell.length_a   1.000
_cell.length_b   1.000
_cell.length_c   1.000
_cell.angle_alpha   90.00
_cell.angle_beta   90.00
_cell.angle_gamma   90.00
#
_symmetry.space_group_name_H-M   'P 1'
#
loop_
_entity.id
_entity.type
_entity.pdbx_description
1 polymer ?
#
loop_
_entity_poly.entity_id
_entity_poly.type
_entity_poly.pdbx_seq_one_letter_code
_entity_poly.pdbx_strand_id
1 'polypeptide(L)'
;MALRRSSRDEVGGLAQEVVDEITWYMREHKITRSDLAAAMGVSAGRVSQILSGDENLTLRTLGSVVDALGARLSFTLGDAEGSVRALHEPA
;
A
#
# COMPACT_ATOMS: atom_id res chain seq x y z
N MET A 1 8.98 -18.85 23.66
CA MET A 1 10.03 -18.09 22.94
C MET A 1 9.43 -17.64 21.61
N ALA A 2 8.89 -16.42 21.56
CA ALA A 2 8.37 -15.86 20.31
C ALA A 2 9.57 -15.44 19.45
N LEU A 3 9.69 -16.04 18.26
CA LEU A 3 10.69 -15.70 17.28
C LEU A 3 10.45 -14.24 16.86
N ARG A 4 11.29 -13.32 17.35
CA ARG A 4 11.30 -11.93 16.92
C ARG A 4 11.61 -11.97 15.41
N ARG A 5 10.58 -11.83 14.58
CA ARG A 5 10.75 -11.68 13.14
C ARG A 5 11.72 -10.52 12.94
N SER A 6 12.77 -10.74 12.15
CA SER A 6 13.82 -9.73 12.00
C SER A 6 13.18 -8.48 11.39
N SER A 7 13.46 -7.29 11.93
CA SER A 7 12.84 -6.04 11.44
C SER A 7 13.13 -5.72 9.97
N ARG A 8 14.03 -6.46 9.32
CA ARG A 8 14.24 -6.46 7.87
C ARG A 8 13.19 -7.25 7.08
N ASP A 9 12.61 -8.30 7.65
CA ASP A 9 11.51 -9.07 7.04
C ASP A 9 10.18 -8.30 7.13
N GLU A 10 10.04 -7.40 8.11
CA GLU A 10 8.84 -6.59 8.33
C GLU A 10 8.66 -5.47 7.29
N VAL A 11 9.76 -4.87 6.79
CA VAL A 11 9.69 -3.78 5.79
C VAL A 11 9.28 -4.31 4.41
N GLY A 12 9.72 -5.52 4.05
CA GLY A 12 9.20 -6.22 2.86
C GLY A 12 7.73 -6.60 3.01
N GLY A 13 7.29 -6.90 4.24
CA GLY A 13 5.90 -7.20 4.57
C GLY A 13 4.97 -6.02 4.31
N LEU A 14 5.32 -4.82 4.75
CA LEU A 14 4.43 -3.65 4.58
C LEU A 14 4.15 -3.30 3.11
N ALA A 15 5.18 -3.36 2.26
CA ALA A 15 5.00 -3.10 0.83
C ALA A 15 4.05 -4.15 0.21
N GLN A 16 4.21 -5.42 0.56
CA GLN A 16 3.33 -6.48 0.11
C GLN A 16 1.90 -6.32 0.63
N GLU A 17 1.71 -6.00 1.90
CA GLU A 17 0.39 -5.74 2.50
C GLU A 17 -0.34 -4.60 1.78
N VAL A 18 0.37 -3.52 1.47
CA VAL A 18 -0.19 -2.40 0.69
C VAL A 18 -0.56 -2.85 -0.74
N VAL A 19 0.28 -3.66 -1.39
CA VAL A 19 -0.02 -4.20 -2.73
C VAL A 19 -1.22 -5.15 -2.72
N ASP A 20 -1.34 -5.97 -1.68
CA ASP A 20 -2.46 -6.89 -1.51
C ASP A 20 -3.77 -6.11 -1.30
N GLU A 21 -3.74 -5.05 -0.50
CA GLU A 21 -4.89 -4.16 -0.28
C GLU A 21 -5.30 -3.44 -1.57
N ILE A 22 -4.35 -2.90 -2.34
CA ILE A 22 -4.60 -2.31 -3.66
C ILE A 22 -5.24 -3.35 -4.60
N THR A 23 -4.70 -4.57 -4.62
CA THR A 23 -5.18 -5.64 -5.49
C THR A 23 -6.59 -6.09 -5.10
N TRP A 24 -6.88 -6.16 -3.80
CA TRP A 24 -8.22 -6.41 -3.28
C TRP A 24 -9.21 -5.32 -3.71
N TYR A 25 -8.86 -4.04 -3.53
CA TYR A 25 -9.68 -2.90 -3.91
C TYR A 25 -9.99 -2.92 -5.43
N MET A 26 -8.96 -3.11 -6.26
CA MET A 26 -9.14 -3.20 -7.71
C MET A 26 -10.11 -4.31 -8.10
N ARG A 27 -10.01 -5.49 -7.47
CA ARG A 27 -10.91 -6.61 -7.75
C ARG A 27 -12.36 -6.29 -7.34
N GLU A 28 -12.56 -5.72 -6.16
CA GLU A 28 -13.91 -5.37 -5.66
C GLU A 28 -14.59 -4.33 -6.56
N HIS A 29 -13.81 -3.37 -7.06
CA HIS A 29 -14.28 -2.31 -7.94
C HIS A 29 -14.20 -2.64 -9.43
N LYS A 30 -13.84 -3.89 -9.80
CA LYS A 30 -13.69 -4.38 -11.19
C LYS A 30 -12.74 -3.53 -12.05
N ILE A 31 -11.70 -2.98 -11.44
CA ILE A 31 -10.65 -2.19 -12.10
C ILE A 31 -9.57 -3.15 -12.56
N THR A 32 -9.27 -3.15 -13.86
CA THR A 32 -8.17 -3.96 -14.40
C THR A 32 -6.82 -3.24 -14.27
N ARG A 33 -5.72 -3.97 -14.44
CA ARG A 33 -4.37 -3.36 -14.51
C ARG A 33 -4.24 -2.37 -15.66
N SER A 34 -4.95 -2.61 -16.77
CA SER A 34 -4.95 -1.70 -17.92
C SER A 34 -5.71 -0.41 -17.61
N ASP A 35 -6.80 -0.49 -16.86
CA ASP A 35 -7.55 0.70 -16.41
C ASP A 35 -6.70 1.56 -15.47
N LEU A 36 -6.03 0.93 -14.50
CA LEU A 36 -5.11 1.62 -13.61
C LEU A 36 -3.94 2.25 -14.38
N ALA A 37 -3.36 1.52 -15.34
CA ALA A 37 -2.28 2.04 -16.18
C ALA A 37 -2.72 3.29 -16.97
N ALA A 38 -3.91 3.24 -17.56
CA ALA A 38 -4.49 4.36 -18.28
C ALA A 38 -4.75 5.56 -17.36
N ALA A 39 -5.33 5.34 -16.19
CA ALA A 39 -5.60 6.39 -15.21
C ALA A 39 -4.30 7.04 -14.66
N MET A 40 -3.25 6.24 -14.46
CA MET A 40 -1.94 6.72 -14.02
C MET A 40 -1.10 7.36 -15.15
N GLY A 41 -1.49 7.19 -16.43
CA GLY A 41 -0.70 7.63 -17.57
C GLY A 41 0.62 6.87 -17.74
N VAL A 42 0.67 5.59 -17.37
CA VAL A 42 1.88 4.74 -17.44
C VAL A 42 1.63 3.46 -18.25
N SER A 43 2.68 2.68 -18.49
CA SER A 43 2.55 1.38 -19.18
C SER A 43 1.94 0.30 -18.27
N ALA A 44 1.25 -0.68 -18.86
CA ALA A 44 0.75 -1.85 -18.14
C ALA A 44 1.88 -2.68 -17.49
N GLY A 45 3.08 -2.67 -18.09
CA GLY A 45 4.29 -3.25 -17.51
C GLY A 45 4.69 -2.56 -16.21
N ARG A 46 4.64 -1.23 -16.17
CA ARG A 46 4.91 -0.46 -14.94
C ARG A 46 3.91 -0.79 -13.83
N VAL A 47 2.62 -0.88 -14.15
CA VAL A 47 1.61 -1.31 -13.17
C VAL A 47 1.87 -2.73 -12.68
N SER A 48 2.26 -3.65 -13.57
CA SER A 48 2.59 -5.01 -13.16
C SER A 48 3.78 -5.04 -12.20
N GLN A 49 4.83 -4.25 -12.44
CA GLN A 49 5.97 -4.13 -11.52
C GLN A 49 5.54 -3.60 -10.15
N ILE A 50 4.75 -2.53 -10.12
CA ILE A 50 4.20 -1.95 -8.88
C ILE A 50 3.43 -3.01 -8.07
N LEU A 51 2.59 -3.79 -8.74
CA LEU A 51 1.74 -4.81 -8.11
C LEU A 51 2.46 -6.16 -7.90
N SER A 52 3.74 -6.27 -8.25
CA SER A 52 4.51 -7.50 -8.02
C SER A 52 4.98 -7.63 -6.58
N GLY A 53 5.01 -6.53 -5.81
CA GLY A 53 5.50 -6.49 -4.42
C GLY A 53 7.03 -6.67 -4.27
N ASP A 54 7.71 -7.11 -5.34
CA ASP A 54 9.16 -7.34 -5.40
C ASP A 54 9.97 -6.05 -5.66
N GLU A 55 9.32 -4.99 -6.16
CA GLU A 55 9.95 -3.68 -6.34
C GLU A 55 9.80 -2.81 -5.08
N ASN A 56 10.78 -1.94 -4.81
CA ASN A 56 10.69 -0.95 -3.74
C ASN A 56 9.56 0.05 -4.02
N LEU A 57 8.38 -0.18 -3.43
CA LEU A 57 7.23 0.70 -3.56
C LEU A 57 7.52 2.02 -2.83
N THR A 58 7.66 3.11 -3.59
CA THR A 58 7.83 4.44 -3.00
C THR A 58 6.48 5.03 -2.58
N LEU A 59 6.46 5.88 -1.55
CA LEU A 59 5.26 6.64 -1.17
C LEU A 59 4.73 7.53 -2.30
N ARG A 60 5.61 8.01 -3.19
CA ARG A 60 5.21 8.75 -4.39
C ARG A 60 4.38 7.88 -5.32
N THR A 61 4.88 6.67 -5.60
CA THR A 61 4.16 5.68 -6.42
C THR A 61 2.82 5.32 -5.79
N LEU A 62 2.81 5.06 -4.48
CA LEU A 62 1.58 4.77 -3.74
C LEU A 62 0.57 5.92 -3.84
N GLY A 63 1.00 7.16 -3.67
CA GLY A 63 0.16 8.34 -3.86
C GLY A 63 -0.46 8.41 -5.25
N SER A 64 0.33 8.16 -6.31
CA SER A 64 -0.17 8.12 -7.69
C SER A 64 -1.18 7.00 -7.94
N VAL A 65 -1.00 5.83 -7.32
CA VAL A 65 -1.96 4.72 -7.42
C VAL A 65 -3.28 5.10 -6.73
N VAL A 66 -3.21 5.63 -5.51
CA VAL A 66 -4.38 6.03 -4.73
C VAL A 66 -5.19 7.11 -5.45
N ASP A 67 -4.52 8.11 -6.00
CA ASP A 67 -5.13 9.18 -6.79
C ASP A 67 -5.82 8.64 -8.05
N ALA A 68 -5.13 7.77 -8.82
CA ALA A 68 -5.68 7.15 -10.02
C ALA A 68 -6.88 6.23 -9.74
N LEU A 69 -6.92 5.61 -8.56
CA LEU A 69 -8.06 4.78 -8.11
C LEU A 69 -9.21 5.61 -7.53
N GLY A 70 -9.04 6.92 -7.35
CA GLY A 70 -9.99 7.76 -6.61
C GLY A 70 -10.19 7.30 -5.16
N ALA A 71 -9.20 6.61 -4.60
CA ALA A 71 -9.26 5.99 -3.30
C ALA A 71 -8.69 6.91 -2.20
N ARG A 72 -8.82 6.49 -0.94
CA ARG A 72 -8.18 7.17 0.20
C ARG A 72 -7.38 6.16 1.01
N LEU A 73 -6.11 6.48 1.22
CA LEU A 73 -5.24 5.72 2.12
C LEU A 73 -5.28 6.34 3.53
N SER A 74 -5.43 5.51 4.55
CA SER A 74 -5.29 5.90 5.95
C SER A 74 -4.45 4.86 6.69
N PHE A 75 -3.44 5.29 7.44
CA PHE A 75 -2.67 4.43 8.33
C PHE A 75 -2.50 5.12 9.69
N THR A 76 -2.38 4.31 10.73
CA THR A 76 -2.15 4.76 12.10
C THR A 76 -0.89 4.09 12.61
N LEU A 77 -0.01 4.85 13.26
CA LEU A 77 1.14 4.31 13.96
C LEU A 77 0.80 4.20 15.45
N GLY A 78 1.05 3.05 16.05
CA GLY A 78 0.87 2.81 17.47
C GLY A 78 2.13 2.20 18.08
N ASP A 79 2.18 2.15 19.41
CA ASP A 79 3.28 1.51 20.11
C ASP A 79 3.30 0.00 19.81
N ALA A 80 4.49 -0.58 19.71
CA ALA A 80 4.69 -2.00 19.39
C ALA A 80 4.01 -2.97 20.40
N GLU A 81 3.63 -2.47 21.57
CA GLU A 81 2.93 -3.21 22.63
C GLU A 81 1.38 -3.07 22.55
N GLY A 82 0.86 -2.44 21.50
CA GLY A 82 -0.56 -2.45 21.19
C GLY A 82 -1.39 -1.42 21.95
N SER A 83 -0.93 -0.16 22.00
CA SER A 83 -1.83 0.94 22.34
C SER A 83 -1.72 2.07 21.31
N VAL A 84 -2.81 2.29 20.57
CA VAL A 84 -2.98 3.53 19.81
C VAL A 84 -3.33 4.61 20.83
N ARG A 85 -2.35 5.39 21.27
CA ARG A 85 -2.65 6.69 21.88
C ARG A 85 -3.07 7.63 20.76
N ALA A 86 -4.37 7.69 20.52
CA ALA A 86 -4.98 8.78 19.77
C ALA A 86 -4.73 10.08 20.55
N LEU A 87 -3.65 10.78 20.23
CA LEU A 87 -3.37 12.13 20.70
C LEU A 87 -3.26 13.05 19.48
N HIS A 88 -4.43 13.44 18.96
CA HIS A 88 -4.58 14.75 18.36
C HIS A 88 -6.07 15.13 18.33
N GLU A 89 -6.56 15.69 19.44
CA GLU A 89 -7.68 16.63 19.38
C GLU A 89 -7.12 17.96 18.87
N PRO A 90 -7.74 18.59 17.84
CA PRO A 90 -7.42 19.96 17.49
C PRO A 90 -8.05 20.91 18.53
N ALA A 91 -7.27 21.90 18.96
CA ALA A 91 -7.75 23.07 19.68
C ALA A 91 -8.52 24.03 18.75
#